data_AF-A0A2P7YVR2-F1
#
_entry.id   AF-A0A2P7YVR2-F1
#
_cell.length_a   1.000
_cell.length_b   1.000
_cell.length_c   1.000
_cell.angle_alpha   90.00
_cell.angle_beta   90.00
_cell.angle_gamma   90.00
#
_symmetry.space_group_name_H-M   'P 1'
#
loop_
_entity.id
_entity.type
_entity.pdbx_description
1 polymer ?
#
loop_
_entity_poly.entity_id
_entity_poly.type
_entity_poly.pdbx_seq_one_letter_code
_entity_poly.pdbx_strand_id
1 'polypeptide(L)'
;MAPSLLFALSSLSLAAAQGNLNLRPIASLANGSTRYSDFIDPSFAGFGIEPSNLFSFTGYDKPNELSFNLIGNLNNYTGAPPHLRLGGNTQDYMVFSEDQQQYTWINNPNATGQGNFASDSMLIGPKFFEVVNRFPYGTPVTWGLNLAYSDPDYLDRITQMAEQVTKNVPNVKLVSFEIGNEPDLYLQNGFRTGEWGGRVYSQQWLTRAQAVFDRVLKPLNLSSNFFEPGTTANTIGTSFQIEDMTELGIETAANGTDNTTFISSWNQHDYYYFVGVTGRPLTLEEFMDLQSTNIQFAAWETQIQQSDATPYPYALREMCSVGPIGMEGITNTFGNALWTLNFFLYAATLNITSVQMHMTDNSNASAWQPLEMYNRQPFVRPLYYGYAAFDQIIGPSCTTQVAPLDLGPQPDGYNGKIKTYSIYQAGQLATVVIINARMANVTQTDKKSLSVTITLPSSLAGQDVHLAYLSNDGADATAGTVWNGISYEAQGSNGRATVVDNSDRTVRVGSDGTATVNVRDSEALAVNVGGRVGQGQPDKMACAAIAARSQAIGPTPVTSGVEESGSSSGTGGSATASQGTSRSGNNGAASASPTGMGGRVSVEVLSVLGAAVLGTVLLLIGS
;
A
#
# COMPACT_ATOMS: atom_id res chain seq x y z
N MET A 1 -24.19 -32.63 7.13
CA MET A 1 -23.83 -32.99 5.74
C MET A 1 -22.67 -32.09 5.36
N ALA A 2 -21.47 -32.63 5.26
CA ALA A 2 -20.24 -31.88 5.01
C ALA A 2 -20.03 -31.74 3.49
N PRO A 3 -19.70 -30.56 2.94
CA PRO A 3 -19.27 -30.46 1.57
C PRO A 3 -17.76 -30.77 1.50
N SER A 4 -17.41 -31.79 0.71
CA SER A 4 -16.04 -32.13 0.39
C SER A 4 -15.43 -31.03 -0.49
N LEU A 5 -14.38 -30.35 -0.02
CA LEU A 5 -13.54 -29.51 -0.88
C LEU A 5 -12.72 -30.44 -1.79
N LEU A 6 -13.10 -30.48 -3.06
CA LEU A 6 -12.24 -30.98 -4.14
C LEU A 6 -11.20 -29.89 -4.44
N PHE A 7 -9.97 -30.09 -3.97
CA PHE A 7 -8.82 -29.39 -4.53
C PHE A 7 -8.64 -29.87 -5.98
N ALA A 8 -9.01 -29.04 -6.94
CA ALA A 8 -8.65 -29.25 -8.33
C ALA A 8 -7.13 -29.04 -8.44
N LEU A 9 -6.37 -30.12 -8.65
CA LEU A 9 -5.05 -29.99 -9.24
C LEU A 9 -5.26 -29.37 -10.62
N SER A 10 -4.83 -28.12 -10.78
CA SER A 10 -4.76 -27.45 -12.07
C SER A 10 -3.77 -28.21 -12.96
N SER A 11 -4.26 -29.18 -13.72
CA SER A 11 -3.56 -29.73 -14.87
C SER A 11 -3.30 -28.58 -15.84
N LEU A 12 -2.05 -28.27 -16.14
CA LEU A 12 -1.69 -27.41 -17.26
C LEU A 12 -2.26 -28.05 -18.54
N SER A 13 -3.45 -27.63 -18.96
CA SER A 13 -3.88 -27.80 -20.34
C SER A 13 -2.93 -26.98 -21.20
N LEU A 14 -2.27 -27.59 -22.17
CA LEU A 14 -1.55 -26.86 -23.21
C LEU A 14 -2.58 -26.03 -23.99
N ALA A 15 -2.78 -24.79 -23.56
CA ALA A 15 -3.55 -23.81 -24.31
C ALA A 15 -2.80 -23.47 -25.60
N ALA A 16 -3.54 -23.27 -26.69
CA ALA A 16 -2.94 -22.87 -27.96
C ALA A 16 -2.37 -21.44 -27.84
N ALA A 17 -1.10 -21.26 -28.16
CA ALA A 17 -0.46 -19.94 -28.20
C ALA A 17 -1.08 -19.08 -29.32
N GLN A 18 -1.54 -17.86 -29.01
CA GLN A 18 -2.22 -16.99 -29.99
C GLN A 18 -1.31 -15.89 -30.58
N GLY A 19 -0.05 -15.83 -30.17
CA GLY A 19 0.92 -14.86 -30.66
C GLY A 19 2.28 -15.02 -29.99
N ASN A 20 3.31 -14.42 -30.60
CA ASN A 20 4.66 -14.42 -30.09
C ASN A 20 5.06 -13.01 -29.68
N LEU A 21 5.55 -12.85 -28.46
CA LEU A 21 6.19 -11.63 -27.96
C LEU A 21 7.69 -11.87 -27.83
N ASN A 22 8.51 -10.87 -28.17
CA ASN A 22 9.97 -10.98 -28.07
C ASN A 22 10.51 -9.91 -27.12
N LEU A 23 11.06 -10.35 -25.99
CA LEU A 23 11.63 -9.47 -24.97
C LEU A 23 13.15 -9.52 -24.97
N ARG A 24 13.80 -8.38 -24.74
CA ARG A 24 15.25 -8.24 -24.75
C ARG A 24 15.72 -7.38 -23.57
N PRO A 25 15.71 -7.90 -22.33
CA PRO A 25 16.25 -7.16 -21.19
C PRO A 25 17.76 -6.93 -21.36
N ILE A 26 18.26 -5.80 -20.85
CA ILE A 26 19.69 -5.56 -20.79
C ILE A 26 20.30 -6.37 -19.63
N ALA A 27 21.56 -6.79 -19.77
CA ALA A 27 22.22 -7.61 -18.76
C ALA A 27 22.51 -6.82 -17.46
N SER A 28 22.89 -5.55 -17.62
CA SER A 28 23.30 -4.69 -16.53
C SER A 28 23.01 -3.23 -16.84
N LEU A 29 22.63 -2.48 -15.81
CA LEU A 29 22.36 -1.03 -15.90
C LEU A 29 23.60 -0.21 -16.28
N ALA A 30 24.81 -0.72 -16.00
CA ALA A 30 26.06 -0.05 -16.36
C ALA A 30 26.29 0.03 -17.90
N ASN A 31 25.59 -0.80 -18.67
CA ASN A 31 25.79 -0.97 -20.11
C ASN A 31 24.61 -0.46 -20.96
N GLY A 32 23.68 0.32 -20.39
CA GLY A 32 22.45 0.72 -21.07
C GLY A 32 22.05 2.18 -20.85
N SER A 33 21.26 2.71 -21.78
CA SER A 33 20.61 4.03 -21.69
C SER A 33 19.15 3.93 -21.20
N THR A 34 18.75 2.78 -20.67
CA THR A 34 17.37 2.53 -20.22
C THR A 34 17.08 3.34 -18.96
N ARG A 35 15.94 4.03 -18.91
CA ARG A 35 15.45 4.66 -17.67
C ARG A 35 15.10 3.58 -16.65
N TYR A 36 15.58 3.70 -15.43
CA TYR A 36 15.30 2.79 -14.32
C TYR A 36 15.05 3.58 -13.05
N SER A 37 14.43 2.93 -12.07
CA SER A 37 14.15 3.52 -10.78
C SER A 37 15.42 3.70 -9.94
N ASP A 38 15.39 4.60 -8.96
CA ASP A 38 16.28 4.52 -7.82
C ASP A 38 16.08 3.20 -7.05
N PHE A 39 16.97 2.92 -6.08
CA PHE A 39 16.78 1.76 -5.21
C PHE A 39 15.43 1.83 -4.49
N ILE A 40 14.63 0.79 -4.68
CA ILE A 40 13.28 0.67 -4.13
C ILE A 40 13.38 0.44 -2.63
N ASP A 41 12.64 1.25 -1.88
CA ASP A 41 12.48 1.07 -0.44
C ASP A 41 11.73 -0.25 -0.14
N PRO A 42 12.23 -1.12 0.75
CA PRO A 42 11.52 -2.33 1.18
C PRO A 42 10.08 -2.11 1.67
N SER A 43 9.74 -0.89 2.10
CA SER A 43 8.40 -0.48 2.56
C SER A 43 7.57 0.21 1.47
N PHE A 44 8.03 0.22 0.21
CA PHE A 44 7.43 0.95 -0.93
C PHE A 44 5.93 0.67 -1.11
N ALA A 45 5.53 -0.60 -1.13
CA ALA A 45 4.13 -1.03 -1.28
C ALA A 45 3.44 -0.98 0.09
N GLY A 46 2.86 0.18 0.40
CA GLY A 46 2.25 0.51 1.67
C GLY A 46 0.72 0.54 1.65
N PHE A 47 0.15 0.86 2.81
CA PHE A 47 -1.31 1.00 3.00
C PHE A 47 -1.65 2.38 3.58
N GLY A 48 -2.66 3.02 3.01
CA GLY A 48 -3.29 4.20 3.60
C GLY A 48 -4.54 3.75 4.36
N ILE A 49 -4.64 4.05 5.65
CA ILE A 49 -5.80 3.68 6.47
C ILE A 49 -6.50 4.96 6.91
N GLU A 50 -7.76 5.07 6.54
CA GLU A 50 -8.66 6.10 7.06
C GLU A 50 -8.70 6.00 8.61
N PRO A 51 -8.34 7.06 9.36
CA PRO A 51 -8.25 7.02 10.82
C PRO A 51 -9.49 6.44 11.50
N SER A 52 -10.68 6.73 10.96
CA SER A 52 -11.94 6.20 11.50
C SER A 52 -12.06 4.67 11.43
N ASN A 53 -11.29 4.02 10.56
CA ASN A 53 -11.29 2.58 10.37
C ASN A 53 -10.08 1.90 11.01
N LEU A 54 -9.19 2.63 11.68
CA LEU A 54 -7.97 2.06 12.28
C LEU A 54 -8.29 0.90 13.25
N PHE A 55 -9.31 1.04 14.10
CA PHE A 55 -9.70 0.00 15.05
C PHE A 55 -10.24 -1.26 14.36
N SER A 56 -10.85 -1.12 13.18
CA SER A 56 -11.28 -2.26 12.36
C SER A 56 -10.08 -3.10 11.95
N PHE A 57 -9.03 -2.46 11.45
CA PHE A 57 -7.81 -3.12 10.97
C PHE A 57 -6.89 -3.61 12.09
N THR A 58 -6.86 -2.96 13.25
CA THR A 58 -5.99 -3.32 14.38
C THR A 58 -6.68 -4.18 15.44
N GLY A 59 -8.00 -4.29 15.37
CA GLY A 59 -8.84 -5.11 16.23
C GLY A 59 -9.14 -4.48 17.58
N TYR A 60 -9.94 -3.41 17.62
CA TYR A 60 -10.55 -2.82 18.83
C TYR A 60 -9.80 -3.15 20.15
N ASP A 61 -10.44 -3.87 21.08
CA ASP A 61 -9.85 -4.36 22.32
C ASP A 61 -9.06 -5.68 22.16
N LYS A 62 -9.19 -6.37 21.02
CA LYS A 62 -8.54 -7.65 20.72
C LYS A 62 -7.87 -7.66 19.34
N PRO A 63 -6.54 -7.83 19.27
CA PRO A 63 -5.78 -7.77 18.02
C PRO A 63 -6.43 -8.48 16.83
N ASN A 64 -6.47 -7.80 15.69
CA ASN A 64 -6.92 -8.39 14.43
C ASN A 64 -5.81 -9.26 13.81
N GLU A 65 -5.78 -10.53 14.21
CA GLU A 65 -4.77 -11.50 13.76
C GLU A 65 -4.68 -11.61 12.23
N LEU A 66 -5.80 -11.46 11.49
CA LEU A 66 -5.78 -11.49 10.03
C LEU A 66 -4.88 -10.37 9.48
N SER A 67 -5.13 -9.12 9.89
CA SER A 67 -4.34 -7.96 9.46
C SER A 67 -2.86 -8.13 9.80
N PHE A 68 -2.55 -8.56 11.02
CA PHE A 68 -1.15 -8.70 11.46
C PHE A 68 -0.43 -9.86 10.77
N ASN A 69 -1.11 -10.99 10.49
CA ASN A 69 -0.53 -12.06 9.68
C ASN A 69 -0.23 -11.59 8.25
N LEU A 70 -1.16 -10.86 7.62
CA LEU A 70 -1.00 -10.33 6.27
C LEU A 70 0.20 -9.36 6.18
N ILE A 71 0.23 -8.33 7.03
CA ILE A 71 1.36 -7.39 7.10
C ILE A 71 2.67 -8.12 7.45
N GLY A 72 2.61 -9.11 8.34
CA GLY A 72 3.76 -9.93 8.73
C GLY A 72 4.36 -10.73 7.57
N ASN A 73 3.55 -11.25 6.64
CA ASN A 73 4.08 -11.93 5.46
C ASN A 73 4.87 -10.97 4.56
N LEU A 74 4.33 -9.77 4.31
CA LEU A 74 4.98 -8.75 3.47
C LEU A 74 6.32 -8.33 4.07
N ASN A 75 6.35 -8.08 5.38
CA ASN A 75 7.59 -7.84 6.13
C ASN A 75 8.62 -8.97 5.96
N ASN A 76 8.19 -10.23 5.92
CA ASN A 76 9.10 -11.36 5.72
C ASN A 76 9.67 -11.43 4.30
N TYR A 77 9.05 -10.80 3.30
CA TYR A 77 9.52 -10.81 1.91
C TYR A 77 10.55 -9.71 1.63
N THR A 78 10.36 -8.52 2.20
CA THR A 78 11.23 -7.36 1.96
C THR A 78 12.19 -7.08 3.14
N GLY A 79 11.97 -7.71 4.29
CA GLY A 79 12.73 -7.43 5.51
C GLY A 79 12.35 -6.12 6.22
N ALA A 80 11.32 -5.41 5.74
CA ALA A 80 10.75 -4.25 6.42
C ALA A 80 9.21 -4.23 6.30
N PRO A 81 8.47 -3.71 7.29
CA PRO A 81 7.02 -3.66 7.19
C PRO A 81 6.56 -2.64 6.12
N PRO A 82 5.42 -2.87 5.46
CA PRO A 82 4.78 -1.87 4.60
C PRO A 82 4.64 -0.50 5.29
N HIS A 83 4.90 0.58 4.56
CA HIS A 83 4.67 1.93 5.07
C HIS A 83 3.16 2.16 5.26
N LEU A 84 2.75 2.59 6.46
CA LEU A 84 1.37 2.96 6.75
C LEU A 84 1.17 4.49 6.72
N ARG A 85 0.18 4.98 5.97
CA ARG A 85 -0.31 6.35 6.13
C ARG A 85 -1.60 6.30 6.95
N LEU A 86 -1.63 6.99 8.09
CA LEU A 86 -2.84 7.21 8.88
C LEU A 86 -3.40 8.58 8.57
N GLY A 87 -4.32 8.62 7.62
CA GLY A 87 -4.89 9.86 7.11
C GLY A 87 -6.08 9.60 6.18
N GLY A 88 -6.63 10.66 5.62
CA GLY A 88 -7.87 10.62 4.86
C GLY A 88 -8.80 11.71 5.37
N ASN A 89 -10.05 11.71 4.92
CA ASN A 89 -10.99 12.76 5.27
C ASN A 89 -11.18 12.91 6.79
N THR A 90 -11.22 11.80 7.53
CA THR A 90 -11.46 11.80 8.97
C THR A 90 -10.28 12.32 9.79
N GLN A 91 -9.07 12.44 9.22
CA GLN A 91 -7.97 13.12 9.92
C GLN A 91 -8.30 14.58 10.21
N ASP A 92 -9.06 15.22 9.31
CA ASP A 92 -9.50 16.60 9.43
C ASP A 92 -10.78 16.75 10.27
N TYR A 93 -11.32 15.64 10.82
CA TYR A 93 -12.49 15.64 11.70
C TYR A 93 -12.13 15.27 13.14
N MET A 94 -10.94 14.69 13.34
CA MET A 94 -10.52 14.13 14.62
C MET A 94 -9.78 15.15 15.48
N VAL A 95 -10.13 15.15 16.77
CA VAL A 95 -9.40 15.83 17.84
C VAL A 95 -9.16 14.87 19.01
N PHE A 96 -8.05 15.07 19.73
CA PHE A 96 -7.69 14.26 20.88
C PHE A 96 -8.50 14.66 22.12
N SER A 97 -8.93 13.66 22.89
CA SER A 97 -9.54 13.80 24.20
C SER A 97 -8.98 12.73 25.15
N GLU A 98 -8.37 13.16 26.25
CA GLU A 98 -7.86 12.27 27.30
C GLU A 98 -8.99 11.47 27.96
N ASP A 99 -10.22 11.99 27.98
CA ASP A 99 -11.36 11.32 28.61
C ASP A 99 -11.91 10.16 27.76
N GLN A 100 -11.54 10.07 26.49
CA GLN A 100 -11.93 8.97 25.61
C GLN A 100 -11.02 7.76 25.87
N GLN A 101 -11.48 6.81 26.71
CA GLN A 101 -10.67 5.65 27.13
C GLN A 101 -11.08 4.31 26.46
N GLN A 102 -11.95 4.35 25.46
CA GLN A 102 -12.45 3.16 24.77
C GLN A 102 -11.58 2.82 23.55
N TYR A 103 -11.55 1.56 23.14
CA TYR A 103 -10.89 1.13 21.89
C TYR A 103 -11.73 1.49 20.65
N THR A 104 -12.15 2.74 20.54
CA THR A 104 -12.90 3.28 19.42
C THR A 104 -12.79 4.81 19.42
N TRP A 105 -13.19 5.43 18.32
CA TRP A 105 -13.49 6.86 18.30
C TRP A 105 -14.97 7.06 18.63
N ILE A 106 -15.34 8.25 19.11
CA ILE A 106 -16.75 8.61 19.35
C ILE A 106 -17.09 9.96 18.73
N ASN A 107 -18.37 10.24 18.50
CA ASN A 107 -18.81 11.57 18.09
C ASN A 107 -18.52 12.59 19.19
N ASN A 108 -18.02 13.77 18.81
CA ASN A 108 -17.91 14.91 19.71
C ASN A 108 -19.28 15.58 19.87
N PRO A 109 -19.92 15.52 21.04
CA PRO A 109 -21.23 16.12 21.25
C PRO A 109 -21.19 17.66 21.25
N ASN A 110 -20.01 18.25 21.37
CA ASN A 110 -19.79 19.70 21.45
C ASN A 110 -18.97 20.22 20.26
N ALA A 111 -19.08 19.57 19.10
CA ALA A 111 -18.37 19.97 17.89
C ALA A 111 -18.74 21.40 17.47
N THR A 112 -17.75 22.27 17.28
CA THR A 112 -17.94 23.66 16.83
C THR A 112 -17.24 23.97 15.52
N GLY A 113 -16.36 23.09 15.07
CA GLY A 113 -15.55 23.28 13.89
C GLY A 113 -16.40 23.45 12.63
N GLN A 114 -15.97 24.35 11.76
CA GLN A 114 -16.59 24.54 10.46
C GLN A 114 -16.44 23.28 9.58
N GLY A 115 -17.38 23.07 8.66
CA GLY A 115 -17.37 22.01 7.64
C GLY A 115 -18.76 21.40 7.41
N ASN A 116 -18.96 20.71 6.28
CA ASN A 116 -20.15 19.89 6.04
C ASN A 116 -20.26 18.78 7.10
N PHE A 117 -19.10 18.20 7.45
CA PHE A 117 -18.86 17.53 8.71
C PHE A 117 -17.96 18.43 9.53
N ALA A 118 -18.31 18.68 10.80
CA ALA A 118 -17.51 19.55 11.64
C ALA A 118 -16.08 18.99 11.79
N SER A 119 -15.08 19.87 11.67
CA SER A 119 -13.65 19.53 11.71
C SER A 119 -13.16 19.01 13.07
N ASP A 120 -14.02 19.01 14.08
CA ASP A 120 -13.80 18.41 15.40
C ASP A 120 -14.91 17.43 15.78
N SER A 121 -15.65 16.89 14.80
CA SER A 121 -16.79 16.00 15.02
C SER A 121 -16.42 14.64 15.63
N MET A 122 -15.15 14.28 15.67
CA MET A 122 -14.68 12.97 16.15
C MET A 122 -13.67 13.12 17.30
N LEU A 123 -13.90 12.38 18.38
CA LEU A 123 -12.97 12.27 19.51
C LEU A 123 -12.23 10.94 19.44
N ILE A 124 -10.90 11.02 19.52
CA ILE A 124 -10.03 9.88 19.81
C ILE A 124 -9.34 10.08 21.15
N GLY A 125 -8.91 9.00 21.79
CA GLY A 125 -8.13 9.09 23.02
C GLY A 125 -6.99 8.07 23.07
N PRO A 126 -6.41 7.80 24.26
CA PRO A 126 -5.15 7.07 24.37
C PRO A 126 -5.10 5.70 23.69
N LYS A 127 -6.25 5.00 23.61
CA LYS A 127 -6.35 3.70 22.95
C LYS A 127 -6.10 3.74 21.44
N PHE A 128 -6.27 4.90 20.80
CA PHE A 128 -5.94 5.08 19.40
C PHE A 128 -4.44 4.87 19.13
N PHE A 129 -3.57 5.35 20.03
CA PHE A 129 -2.11 5.17 19.91
C PHE A 129 -1.67 3.77 20.33
N GLU A 130 -2.35 3.18 21.33
CA GLU A 130 -2.07 1.80 21.76
C GLU A 130 -2.24 0.80 20.61
N VAL A 131 -3.30 0.94 19.81
CA VAL A 131 -3.54 -0.01 18.71
C VAL A 131 -2.55 0.14 17.55
N VAL A 132 -1.97 1.32 17.34
CA VAL A 132 -0.89 1.54 16.36
C VAL A 132 0.37 0.78 16.76
N ASN A 133 0.67 0.67 18.05
CA ASN A 133 1.82 -0.10 18.53
C ASN A 133 1.68 -1.62 18.32
N ARG A 134 0.55 -2.12 17.80
CA ARG A 134 0.38 -3.54 17.47
C ARG A 134 0.96 -3.90 16.09
N PHE A 135 1.19 -2.91 15.22
CA PHE A 135 1.87 -3.16 13.95
C PHE A 135 3.28 -3.72 14.17
N PRO A 136 3.88 -4.42 13.19
CA PRO A 136 5.24 -4.91 13.32
C PRO A 136 6.23 -3.84 13.78
N TYR A 137 7.21 -4.23 14.57
CA TYR A 137 8.23 -3.31 15.07
C TYR A 137 8.94 -2.59 13.92
N GLY A 138 9.06 -1.27 14.03
CA GLY A 138 9.71 -0.45 13.02
C GLY A 138 8.86 -0.16 11.78
N THR A 139 7.56 -0.46 11.79
CA THR A 139 6.64 -0.06 10.70
C THR A 139 6.76 1.45 10.45
N PRO A 140 7.07 1.90 9.22
CA PRO A 140 7.08 3.31 8.89
C PRO A 140 5.65 3.87 8.89
N VAL A 141 5.44 5.01 9.55
CA VAL A 141 4.14 5.67 9.65
C VAL A 141 4.24 7.13 9.24
N THR A 142 3.41 7.55 8.28
CA THR A 142 3.08 8.95 8.02
C THR A 142 1.76 9.25 8.74
N TRP A 143 1.74 10.32 9.54
CA TRP A 143 0.59 10.62 10.40
C TRP A 143 -0.11 11.92 10.02
N GLY A 144 -1.42 11.85 9.82
CA GLY A 144 -2.31 12.96 9.53
C GLY A 144 -2.56 13.91 10.70
N LEU A 145 -2.42 15.21 10.45
CA LEU A 145 -2.71 16.29 11.38
C LEU A 145 -3.83 17.18 10.81
N ASN A 146 -4.78 17.53 11.67
CA ASN A 146 -5.98 18.27 11.31
C ASN A 146 -5.69 19.73 10.95
N LEU A 147 -5.78 20.06 9.65
CA LEU A 147 -5.65 21.42 9.12
C LEU A 147 -7.01 22.10 9.03
N ALA A 148 -8.07 21.33 8.80
CA ALA A 148 -9.42 21.85 8.65
C ALA A 148 -9.90 22.61 9.89
N TYR A 149 -9.55 22.15 11.10
CA TYR A 149 -9.87 22.83 12.35
C TYR A 149 -9.21 24.22 12.42
N SER A 150 -10.04 25.25 12.61
CA SER A 150 -9.63 26.66 12.54
C SER A 150 -10.16 27.54 13.66
N ASP A 151 -10.73 26.95 14.73
CA ASP A 151 -11.13 27.68 15.92
C ASP A 151 -9.89 28.25 16.65
N PRO A 152 -10.04 29.23 17.56
CA PRO A 152 -8.90 29.98 18.11
C PRO A 152 -7.75 29.16 18.74
N ASP A 153 -8.00 27.92 19.16
CA ASP A 153 -7.05 26.98 19.76
C ASP A 153 -6.43 25.99 18.74
N TYR A 154 -6.59 26.20 17.41
CA TYR A 154 -6.11 25.27 16.39
C TYR A 154 -4.63 24.90 16.50
N LEU A 155 -3.77 25.83 16.94
CA LEU A 155 -2.35 25.56 17.17
C LEU A 155 -2.13 24.64 18.39
N ASP A 156 -2.95 24.76 19.42
CA ASP A 156 -2.87 23.92 20.61
C ASP A 156 -3.37 22.51 20.30
N ARG A 157 -4.44 22.37 19.52
CA ARG A 157 -4.97 21.06 19.09
C ARG A 157 -4.01 20.28 18.22
N ILE A 158 -3.45 20.91 17.19
CA ILE A 158 -2.53 20.23 16.28
C ILE A 158 -1.22 19.83 16.98
N THR A 159 -0.72 20.69 17.87
CA THR A 159 0.49 20.38 18.66
C THR A 159 0.21 19.32 19.72
N GLN A 160 -0.96 19.34 20.37
CA GLN A 160 -1.40 18.26 21.26
C GLN A 160 -1.45 16.92 20.54
N MET A 161 -2.04 16.84 19.34
CA MET A 161 -2.06 15.59 18.57
C MET A 161 -0.64 15.12 18.25
N ALA A 162 0.22 15.98 17.73
CA ALA A 162 1.60 15.65 17.41
C ALA A 162 2.38 15.17 18.66
N GLU A 163 2.20 15.80 19.82
CA GLU A 163 2.77 15.34 21.08
C GLU A 163 2.28 13.94 21.47
N GLN A 164 0.98 13.67 21.34
CA GLN A 164 0.41 12.36 21.67
C GLN A 164 0.97 11.27 20.76
N VAL A 165 1.11 11.54 19.46
CA VAL A 165 1.72 10.61 18.50
C VAL A 165 3.17 10.34 18.89
N THR A 166 4.00 11.39 19.00
CA THR A 166 5.44 11.23 19.27
C THR A 166 5.74 10.53 20.60
N LYS A 167 4.89 10.71 21.62
CA LYS A 167 5.06 10.08 22.95
C LYS A 167 4.52 8.64 23.02
N ASN A 168 3.41 8.36 22.34
CA ASN A 168 2.63 7.13 22.61
C ASN A 168 2.70 6.08 21.49
N VAL A 169 3.48 6.27 20.43
CA VAL A 169 3.68 5.24 19.38
C VAL A 169 5.13 4.72 19.27
N PRO A 170 5.79 4.31 20.36
CA PRO A 170 7.22 3.96 20.35
C PRO A 170 7.58 2.67 19.59
N ASN A 171 6.60 1.86 19.18
CA ASN A 171 6.87 0.61 18.44
C ASN A 171 7.01 0.83 16.92
N VAL A 172 6.45 1.92 16.38
CA VAL A 172 6.50 2.26 14.95
C VAL A 172 7.52 3.37 14.70
N LYS A 173 7.96 3.50 13.44
CA LYS A 173 8.85 4.56 12.97
C LYS A 173 7.99 5.69 12.40
N LEU A 174 7.70 6.72 13.17
CA LEU A 174 7.03 7.93 12.65
C LEU A 174 8.00 8.64 11.71
N VAL A 175 7.72 8.62 10.41
CA VAL A 175 8.61 9.16 9.37
C VAL A 175 8.29 10.61 9.00
N SER A 176 7.03 11.00 9.09
CA SER A 176 6.57 12.31 8.69
C SER A 176 5.18 12.63 9.25
N PHE A 177 4.87 13.91 9.32
CA PHE A 177 3.51 14.41 9.49
C PHE A 177 2.94 14.92 8.16
N GLU A 178 1.68 14.61 7.90
CA GLU A 178 0.89 15.23 6.84
C GLU A 178 -0.06 16.25 7.47
N ILE A 179 -0.15 17.48 6.96
CA ILE A 179 -1.04 18.51 7.54
C ILE A 179 -2.19 18.81 6.57
N GLY A 180 -3.37 18.31 6.90
CA GLY A 180 -4.60 18.42 6.10
C GLY A 180 -4.70 17.37 5.01
N ASN A 181 -5.93 16.98 4.68
CA ASN A 181 -6.28 16.03 3.63
C ASN A 181 -7.05 16.73 2.51
N GLU A 182 -6.59 16.62 1.27
CA GLU A 182 -7.27 17.16 0.08
C GLU A 182 -7.68 18.63 0.25
N PRO A 183 -6.73 19.52 0.58
CA PRO A 183 -7.01 20.94 0.80
C PRO A 183 -7.62 21.61 -0.44
N ASP A 184 -7.40 21.06 -1.64
CA ASP A 184 -8.05 21.48 -2.89
C ASP A 184 -9.58 21.33 -2.85
N LEU A 185 -10.12 20.52 -1.94
CA LEU A 185 -11.55 20.28 -1.74
C LEU A 185 -12.18 21.04 -0.56
N TYR A 186 -11.43 21.88 0.15
CA TYR A 186 -11.93 22.53 1.38
C TYR A 186 -13.05 23.55 1.15
N LEU A 187 -13.18 24.12 -0.05
CA LEU A 187 -14.34 24.95 -0.40
C LEU A 187 -15.61 24.10 -0.53
N GLN A 188 -15.49 22.95 -1.19
CA GLN A 188 -16.57 22.00 -1.45
C GLN A 188 -17.03 21.33 -0.14
N ASN A 189 -16.08 21.00 0.72
CA ASN A 189 -16.33 20.38 2.02
C ASN A 189 -16.73 21.39 3.10
N GLY A 190 -16.76 22.69 2.76
CA GLY A 190 -17.21 23.76 3.63
C GLY A 190 -16.22 24.15 4.73
N PHE A 191 -15.00 23.62 4.76
CA PHE A 191 -13.97 23.98 5.75
C PHE A 191 -13.43 25.39 5.58
N ARG A 192 -13.49 25.92 4.37
CA ARG A 192 -12.99 27.25 4.01
C ARG A 192 -13.97 27.92 3.06
N THR A 193 -13.81 29.23 2.89
CA THR A 193 -14.61 30.06 1.99
C THR A 193 -13.72 31.13 1.33
N GLY A 194 -14.23 31.82 0.33
CA GLY A 194 -13.56 33.00 -0.25
C GLY A 194 -12.25 32.67 -0.95
N GLU A 195 -11.17 33.35 -0.56
CA GLU A 195 -9.84 33.30 -1.20
C GLU A 195 -9.05 32.00 -0.99
N TRP A 196 -9.71 30.91 -0.57
CA TRP A 196 -9.03 29.64 -0.37
C TRP A 196 -8.40 29.13 -1.67
N GLY A 197 -7.14 28.73 -1.58
CA GLY A 197 -6.30 28.26 -2.67
C GLY A 197 -4.87 28.07 -2.17
N GLY A 198 -3.95 27.77 -3.08
CA GLY A 198 -2.56 27.39 -2.79
C GLY A 198 -1.82 28.41 -1.94
N ARG A 199 -2.11 29.72 -2.09
CA ARG A 199 -1.50 30.79 -1.30
C ARG A 199 -1.92 30.71 0.18
N VAL A 200 -3.23 30.68 0.42
CA VAL A 200 -3.80 30.64 1.78
C VAL A 200 -3.47 29.29 2.43
N TYR A 201 -3.51 28.20 1.67
CA TYR A 201 -3.04 26.88 2.10
C TYR A 201 -1.59 26.93 2.56
N SER A 202 -0.66 27.41 1.72
CA SER A 202 0.77 27.48 2.06
C SER A 202 1.01 28.27 3.35
N GLN A 203 0.34 29.41 3.53
CA GLN A 203 0.43 30.21 4.75
C GLN A 203 -0.07 29.46 6.00
N GLN A 204 -1.25 28.82 5.90
CA GLN A 204 -1.83 28.08 7.02
C GLN A 204 -1.06 26.79 7.36
N TRP A 205 -0.52 26.12 6.34
CA TRP A 205 0.31 24.94 6.47
C TRP A 205 1.64 25.29 7.14
N LEU A 206 2.35 26.32 6.67
CA LEU A 206 3.61 26.79 7.27
C LEU A 206 3.43 27.21 8.73
N THR A 207 2.32 27.91 9.04
CA THR A 207 2.00 28.32 10.42
C THR A 207 1.85 27.11 11.35
N ARG A 208 1.21 26.04 10.88
CA ARG A 208 1.01 24.80 11.64
C ARG A 208 2.30 23.99 11.74
N ALA A 209 3.04 23.83 10.65
CA ALA A 209 4.33 23.16 10.62
C ALA A 209 5.33 23.84 11.57
N GLN A 210 5.40 25.17 11.59
CA GLN A 210 6.23 25.92 12.53
C GLN A 210 5.85 25.65 13.99
N ALA A 211 4.54 25.65 14.32
CA ALA A 211 4.09 25.40 15.68
C ALA A 211 4.41 23.96 16.15
N VAL A 212 4.19 22.96 15.30
CA VAL A 212 4.55 21.57 15.61
C VAL A 212 6.06 21.41 15.71
N PHE A 213 6.84 22.06 14.84
CA PHE A 213 8.29 22.07 14.93
C PHE A 213 8.77 22.65 16.27
N ASP A 214 8.34 23.86 16.62
CA ASP A 214 8.82 24.56 17.82
C ASP A 214 8.41 23.84 19.12
N ARG A 215 7.19 23.32 19.19
CA ARG A 215 6.62 22.74 20.42
C ARG A 215 6.88 21.25 20.58
N VAL A 216 7.09 20.52 19.47
CA VAL A 216 7.18 19.05 19.49
C VAL A 216 8.50 18.53 18.95
N LEU A 217 8.86 18.87 17.71
CA LEU A 217 10.03 18.27 17.05
C LEU A 217 11.36 18.81 17.60
N LYS A 218 11.47 20.12 17.77
CA LYS A 218 12.69 20.79 18.24
C LYS A 218 13.09 20.37 19.67
N PRO A 219 12.18 20.26 20.65
CA PRO A 219 12.51 19.67 21.96
C PRO A 219 13.03 18.22 21.90
N LEU A 220 12.70 17.49 20.83
CA LEU A 220 13.18 16.12 20.58
C LEU A 220 14.48 16.09 19.75
N ASN A 221 15.08 17.25 19.46
CA ASN A 221 16.26 17.41 18.59
C ASN A 221 16.05 16.87 17.16
N LEU A 222 14.84 16.99 16.63
CA LEU A 222 14.51 16.61 15.26
C LEU A 222 14.59 17.83 14.34
N SER A 223 14.91 17.58 13.07
CA SER A 223 14.95 18.63 12.05
C SER A 223 13.55 19.12 11.69
N SER A 224 13.47 20.31 11.08
CA SER A 224 12.20 20.87 10.62
C SER A 224 11.63 20.16 9.40
N ASN A 225 12.46 19.52 8.58
CA ASN A 225 12.07 18.82 7.36
C ASN A 225 11.41 17.46 7.66
N PHE A 226 10.19 17.52 8.19
CA PHE A 226 9.44 16.37 8.71
C PHE A 226 7.98 16.32 8.22
N PHE A 227 7.60 17.21 7.30
CA PHE A 227 6.21 17.40 6.89
C PHE A 227 6.01 17.14 5.40
N GLU A 228 4.81 16.67 5.05
CA GLU A 228 4.39 16.41 3.67
C GLU A 228 3.23 17.34 3.28
N PRO A 229 3.44 18.29 2.33
CA PRO A 229 2.40 19.13 1.76
C PRO A 229 1.81 18.56 0.46
N GLY A 230 0.82 19.26 -0.10
CA GLY A 230 0.10 18.87 -1.31
C GLY A 230 -1.17 18.15 -0.94
N THR A 231 -1.06 16.84 -0.64
CA THR A 231 -2.13 15.97 -0.12
C THR A 231 -3.43 16.06 -0.93
N THR A 232 -3.32 16.45 -2.20
CA THR A 232 -4.45 16.89 -3.03
C THR A 232 -5.12 15.75 -3.77
N ALA A 233 -6.43 15.88 -3.98
CA ALA A 233 -7.18 14.99 -4.89
C ALA A 233 -6.96 15.34 -6.35
N ASN A 234 -6.88 16.65 -6.66
CA ASN A 234 -6.67 17.16 -8.01
C ASN A 234 -5.82 18.45 -8.01
N THR A 235 -4.77 18.49 -8.82
CA THR A 235 -3.95 19.71 -9.03
C THR A 235 -4.19 20.37 -10.38
N ILE A 236 -4.86 19.71 -11.33
CA ILE A 236 -5.00 20.20 -12.71
C ILE A 236 -5.81 21.49 -12.72
N GLY A 237 -5.18 22.58 -13.19
CA GLY A 237 -5.80 23.90 -13.31
C GLY A 237 -6.08 24.59 -11.97
N THR A 238 -5.51 24.08 -10.87
CA THR A 238 -5.58 24.70 -9.54
C THR A 238 -4.21 25.26 -9.16
N SER A 239 -4.16 26.13 -8.14
CA SER A 239 -2.91 26.66 -7.57
C SER A 239 -2.18 25.67 -6.63
N PHE A 240 -2.54 24.38 -6.67
CA PHE A 240 -1.97 23.33 -5.83
C PHE A 240 -0.99 22.44 -6.59
N GLN A 241 -0.60 22.81 -7.81
CA GLN A 241 0.53 22.15 -8.46
C GLN A 241 1.82 22.43 -7.68
N ILE A 242 2.78 21.51 -7.74
CA ILE A 242 4.06 21.65 -7.02
C ILE A 242 4.76 22.95 -7.40
N GLU A 243 4.80 23.30 -8.69
CA GLU A 243 5.40 24.55 -9.15
C GLU A 243 4.69 25.79 -8.58
N ASP A 244 3.35 25.81 -8.60
CA ASP A 244 2.55 26.91 -8.07
C ASP A 244 2.78 27.06 -6.56
N MET A 245 2.73 25.98 -5.79
CA MET A 245 2.94 26.03 -4.35
C MET A 245 4.36 26.50 -4.00
N THR A 246 5.35 26.10 -4.80
CA THR A 246 6.75 26.55 -4.67
C THR A 246 6.86 28.06 -4.90
N GLU A 247 6.27 28.58 -5.98
CA GLU A 247 6.20 30.02 -6.26
C GLU A 247 5.44 30.79 -5.17
N LEU A 248 4.44 30.16 -4.55
CA LEU A 248 3.65 30.71 -3.46
C LEU A 248 4.34 30.60 -2.10
N GLY A 249 5.55 30.04 -2.04
CA GLY A 249 6.45 30.08 -0.89
C GLY A 249 6.27 28.94 0.10
N ILE A 250 5.69 27.81 -0.28
CA ILE A 250 5.53 26.65 0.63
C ILE A 250 6.86 26.08 1.11
N GLU A 251 7.95 26.32 0.37
CA GLU A 251 9.33 25.94 0.73
C GLU A 251 10.01 26.92 1.71
N THR A 252 9.25 27.80 2.36
CA THR A 252 9.84 28.74 3.34
C THR A 252 10.57 27.98 4.46
N ALA A 253 11.80 28.41 4.76
CA ALA A 253 12.60 27.84 5.83
C ALA A 253 11.95 28.02 7.20
N ALA A 254 12.13 27.02 8.07
CA ALA A 254 11.67 27.09 9.44
C ALA A 254 12.43 28.17 10.23
N ASN A 255 11.72 28.93 11.06
CA ASN A 255 12.34 29.96 11.88
C ASN A 255 13.32 29.33 12.88
N GLY A 256 14.53 29.91 12.95
CA GLY A 256 15.57 29.46 13.85
C GLY A 256 16.32 28.19 13.40
N THR A 257 16.27 27.86 12.11
CA THR A 257 17.11 26.82 11.48
C THR A 257 18.13 27.45 10.52
N ASP A 258 19.10 26.65 10.05
CA ASP A 258 20.07 27.06 9.03
C ASP A 258 19.46 26.86 7.63
N ASN A 259 18.45 27.68 7.29
CA ASN A 259 17.70 27.63 6.03
C ASN A 259 17.08 26.26 5.69
N THR A 260 16.76 25.45 6.71
CA THR A 260 16.11 24.15 6.50
C THR A 260 14.59 24.35 6.39
N THR A 261 13.99 23.83 5.32
CA THR A 261 12.53 23.89 5.09
C THR A 261 11.79 22.90 5.97
N PHE A 262 10.45 22.88 5.85
CA PHE A 262 9.61 21.91 6.56
C PHE A 262 9.38 20.61 5.78
N ILE A 263 9.69 20.58 4.48
CA ILE A 263 9.24 19.53 3.58
C ILE A 263 10.19 18.33 3.63
N SER A 264 9.64 17.14 3.88
CA SER A 264 10.37 15.87 3.77
C SER A 264 10.07 15.12 2.46
N SER A 265 8.85 15.28 1.92
CA SER A 265 8.39 14.67 0.67
C SER A 265 7.19 15.45 0.15
N TRP A 266 7.02 15.52 -1.17
CA TRP A 266 5.74 15.84 -1.79
C TRP A 266 4.79 14.65 -1.66
N ASN A 267 3.51 14.95 -1.42
CA ASN A 267 2.46 13.98 -1.28
C ASN A 267 1.32 14.29 -2.25
N GLN A 268 0.92 13.30 -3.03
CA GLN A 268 -0.21 13.36 -3.95
C GLN A 268 -1.19 12.21 -3.68
N HIS A 269 -2.47 12.46 -3.91
CA HIS A 269 -3.49 11.42 -3.97
C HIS A 269 -3.90 11.14 -5.42
N ASP A 270 -4.26 9.89 -5.71
CA ASP A 270 -4.80 9.51 -7.00
C ASP A 270 -5.74 8.30 -6.88
N TYR A 271 -6.80 8.32 -7.68
CA TYR A 271 -7.67 7.18 -7.89
C TYR A 271 -7.77 6.96 -9.40
N TYR A 272 -7.38 5.77 -9.88
CA TYR A 272 -7.46 5.47 -11.31
C TYR A 272 -8.87 5.73 -11.88
N TYR A 273 -9.88 5.44 -11.07
CA TYR A 273 -11.27 5.79 -11.35
C TYR A 273 -11.98 6.21 -10.06
N PHE A 274 -12.86 7.20 -10.13
CA PHE A 274 -13.64 7.63 -8.96
C PHE A 274 -15.13 7.67 -9.27
N VAL A 275 -15.91 6.82 -8.59
CA VAL A 275 -17.36 6.73 -8.76
C VAL A 275 -18.02 8.04 -8.34
N GLY A 276 -18.83 8.61 -9.23
CA GLY A 276 -19.50 9.90 -9.02
C GLY A 276 -18.71 11.11 -9.51
N VAL A 277 -17.43 10.94 -9.89
CA VAL A 277 -16.60 11.99 -10.51
C VAL A 277 -16.29 11.61 -11.96
N THR A 278 -15.84 10.38 -12.21
CA THR A 278 -15.56 9.91 -13.56
C THR A 278 -16.87 9.58 -14.28
N GLY A 279 -17.20 10.34 -15.34
CA GLY A 279 -18.49 10.29 -16.02
C GLY A 279 -18.72 9.13 -17.01
N ARG A 280 -17.76 8.20 -17.15
CA ARG A 280 -17.91 7.00 -18.00
C ARG A 280 -18.13 5.75 -17.15
N PRO A 281 -18.92 4.74 -17.57
CA PRO A 281 -18.96 3.46 -16.86
C PRO A 281 -17.57 2.82 -16.83
N LEU A 282 -17.35 1.96 -15.84
CA LEU A 282 -16.17 1.12 -15.75
C LEU A 282 -16.61 -0.34 -15.77
N THR A 283 -16.07 -1.11 -16.70
CA THR A 283 -16.16 -2.57 -16.74
C THR A 283 -14.84 -3.20 -16.32
N LEU A 284 -14.87 -4.48 -15.92
CA LEU A 284 -13.64 -5.22 -15.65
C LEU A 284 -12.74 -5.31 -16.89
N GLU A 285 -13.31 -5.39 -18.11
CA GLU A 285 -12.50 -5.43 -19.34
C GLU A 285 -11.76 -4.11 -19.59
N GLU A 286 -12.41 -2.96 -19.37
CA GLU A 286 -11.75 -1.65 -19.46
C GLU A 286 -10.70 -1.46 -18.35
N PHE A 287 -10.97 -1.96 -17.15
CA PHE A 287 -10.03 -1.91 -16.04
C PHE A 287 -8.77 -2.77 -16.30
N MET A 288 -8.94 -3.88 -17.02
CA MET A 288 -7.88 -4.79 -17.43
C MET A 288 -7.07 -4.29 -18.65
N ASP A 289 -7.47 -3.17 -19.27
CA ASP A 289 -6.61 -2.41 -20.18
C ASP A 289 -5.63 -1.56 -19.35
N LEU A 290 -4.46 -2.14 -19.06
CA LEU A 290 -3.44 -1.51 -18.23
C LEU A 290 -2.82 -0.25 -18.87
N GLN A 291 -2.99 -0.01 -20.17
CA GLN A 291 -2.59 1.25 -20.79
C GLN A 291 -3.51 2.41 -20.40
N SER A 292 -4.77 2.14 -20.05
CA SER A 292 -5.66 3.17 -19.52
C SER A 292 -5.12 3.79 -18.23
N THR A 293 -4.39 3.03 -17.40
CA THR A 293 -3.70 3.54 -16.21
C THR A 293 -2.64 4.56 -16.58
N ASN A 294 -1.78 4.28 -17.56
CA ASN A 294 -0.78 5.26 -18.03
C ASN A 294 -1.42 6.54 -18.58
N ILE A 295 -2.54 6.40 -19.32
CA ILE A 295 -3.24 7.56 -19.89
C ILE A 295 -3.82 8.44 -18.78
N GLN A 296 -4.44 7.83 -17.76
CA GLN A 296 -5.00 8.56 -16.64
C GLN A 296 -3.91 9.19 -15.76
N PHE A 297 -2.80 8.47 -15.54
CA PHE A 297 -1.71 8.89 -14.67
C PHE A 297 -0.80 9.97 -15.31
N ALA A 298 -0.95 10.27 -16.60
CA ALA A 298 -0.09 11.20 -17.33
C ALA A 298 -0.03 12.61 -16.70
N ALA A 299 -1.10 13.07 -16.03
CA ALA A 299 -1.08 14.34 -15.31
C ALA A 299 -0.11 14.31 -14.11
N TRP A 300 -0.01 13.18 -13.43
CA TRP A 300 0.88 12.98 -12.29
C TRP A 300 2.34 12.82 -12.72
N GLU A 301 2.61 12.33 -13.92
CA GLU A 301 3.97 12.39 -14.49
C GLU A 301 4.48 13.84 -14.62
N THR A 302 3.60 14.82 -14.86
CA THR A 302 3.96 16.25 -14.84
C THR A 302 4.28 16.72 -13.42
N GLN A 303 3.51 16.30 -12.41
CA GLN A 303 3.80 16.64 -11.01
C GLN A 303 5.12 16.02 -10.53
N ILE A 304 5.43 14.80 -10.96
CA ILE A 304 6.73 14.16 -10.70
C ILE A 304 7.87 14.98 -11.32
N GLN A 305 7.72 15.46 -12.56
CA GLN A 305 8.72 16.35 -13.17
C GLN A 305 8.89 17.68 -12.41
N GLN A 306 7.81 18.26 -11.88
CA GLN A 306 7.88 19.44 -11.03
C GLN A 306 8.60 19.12 -9.71
N SER A 307 8.34 17.95 -9.11
CA SER A 307 9.05 17.46 -7.92
C SER A 307 10.55 17.32 -8.16
N ASP A 308 10.96 16.82 -9.34
CA ASP A 308 12.38 16.66 -9.72
C ASP A 308 13.14 18.00 -9.79
N ALA A 309 12.42 19.13 -9.89
CA ALA A 309 13.00 20.48 -9.81
C ALA A 309 13.24 20.95 -8.36
N THR A 310 12.76 20.19 -7.37
CA THR A 310 12.93 20.42 -5.94
C THR A 310 13.86 19.35 -5.34
N PRO A 311 14.41 19.54 -4.12
CA PRO A 311 15.22 18.50 -3.48
C PRO A 311 14.37 17.40 -2.81
N TYR A 312 13.04 17.45 -2.91
CA TYR A 312 12.14 16.55 -2.17
C TYR A 312 11.63 15.41 -3.05
N PRO A 313 11.55 14.18 -2.51
CA PRO A 313 10.95 13.06 -3.21
C PRO A 313 9.44 13.25 -3.41
N TYR A 314 8.88 12.43 -4.30
CA TYR A 314 7.44 12.34 -4.55
C TYR A 314 6.87 11.02 -4.02
N ALA A 315 5.77 11.07 -3.29
CA ALA A 315 5.07 9.89 -2.76
C ALA A 315 3.57 9.96 -3.05
N LEU A 316 2.95 8.79 -3.22
CA LEU A 316 1.51 8.66 -3.28
C LEU A 316 0.99 8.16 -1.93
N ARG A 317 0.47 9.06 -1.08
CA ARG A 317 -0.01 8.66 0.26
C ARG A 317 -1.47 8.20 0.29
N GLU A 318 -2.22 8.49 -0.76
CA GLU A 318 -3.57 7.98 -0.94
C GLU A 318 -3.78 7.59 -2.41
N MET A 319 -3.49 6.32 -2.71
CA MET A 319 -3.69 5.74 -4.04
C MET A 319 -4.83 4.72 -4.01
N CYS A 320 -5.63 4.56 -5.06
CA CYS A 320 -6.47 3.37 -5.18
C CYS A 320 -6.87 3.06 -6.63
N SER A 321 -7.26 1.81 -6.88
CA SER A 321 -7.81 1.42 -8.18
C SER A 321 -9.15 2.10 -8.46
N VAL A 322 -10.09 2.06 -7.50
CA VAL A 322 -11.43 2.67 -7.67
C VAL A 322 -11.91 3.29 -6.35
N GLY A 323 -12.21 4.58 -6.36
CA GLY A 323 -12.79 5.31 -5.24
C GLY A 323 -14.31 5.47 -5.34
N PRO A 324 -15.00 5.82 -4.24
CA PRO A 324 -14.44 5.98 -2.90
C PRO A 324 -14.34 4.66 -2.11
N ILE A 325 -15.17 3.64 -2.42
CA ILE A 325 -15.21 2.36 -1.68
C ILE A 325 -14.98 1.15 -2.59
N GLY A 326 -14.31 1.34 -3.72
CA GLY A 326 -14.17 0.32 -4.74
C GLY A 326 -15.48 0.03 -5.49
N MET A 327 -15.39 -0.95 -6.40
CA MET A 327 -16.52 -1.47 -7.16
C MET A 327 -16.51 -3.00 -7.12
N GLU A 328 -17.63 -3.59 -6.69
CA GLU A 328 -17.82 -5.05 -6.69
C GLU A 328 -17.83 -5.58 -8.13
N GLY A 329 -17.19 -6.73 -8.35
CA GLY A 329 -16.97 -7.30 -9.68
C GLY A 329 -15.79 -6.70 -10.44
N ILE A 330 -15.11 -5.69 -9.88
CA ILE A 330 -13.90 -5.08 -10.46
C ILE A 330 -12.76 -5.07 -9.44
N THR A 331 -12.91 -4.32 -8.36
CA THR A 331 -11.80 -4.12 -7.39
C THR A 331 -11.61 -5.29 -6.42
N ASN A 332 -12.63 -6.11 -6.23
CA ASN A 332 -12.55 -7.30 -5.39
C ASN A 332 -12.22 -8.58 -6.18
N THR A 333 -11.81 -8.46 -7.46
CA THR A 333 -11.51 -9.60 -8.33
C THR A 333 -10.01 -9.76 -8.58
N PHE A 334 -9.62 -10.90 -9.16
CA PHE A 334 -8.25 -11.19 -9.56
C PHE A 334 -7.69 -10.19 -10.59
N GLY A 335 -8.54 -9.58 -11.41
CA GLY A 335 -8.11 -8.50 -12.29
C GLY A 335 -7.45 -7.34 -11.52
N ASN A 336 -7.92 -7.04 -10.31
CA ASN A 336 -7.28 -6.05 -9.45
C ASN A 336 -5.92 -6.50 -8.87
N ALA A 337 -5.68 -7.81 -8.73
CA ALA A 337 -4.35 -8.31 -8.37
C ALA A 337 -3.31 -7.99 -9.47
N LEU A 338 -3.70 -8.17 -10.74
CA LEU A 338 -2.85 -7.86 -11.89
C LEU A 338 -2.64 -6.35 -12.05
N TRP A 339 -3.70 -5.55 -11.88
CA TRP A 339 -3.59 -4.09 -11.88
C TRP A 339 -2.70 -3.59 -10.74
N THR A 340 -2.85 -4.13 -9.53
CA THR A 340 -2.05 -3.74 -8.35
C THR A 340 -0.56 -4.02 -8.55
N LEU A 341 -0.21 -5.24 -9.01
CA LEU A 341 1.19 -5.58 -9.33
C LEU A 341 1.75 -4.67 -10.42
N ASN A 342 0.97 -4.43 -11.49
CA ASN A 342 1.35 -3.50 -12.55
C ASN A 342 1.58 -2.09 -12.01
N PHE A 343 0.69 -1.58 -11.16
CA PHE A 343 0.77 -0.22 -10.66
C PHE A 343 2.01 -0.01 -9.81
N PHE A 344 2.35 -0.94 -8.91
CA PHE A 344 3.58 -0.81 -8.11
C PHE A 344 4.84 -0.82 -8.98
N LEU A 345 4.91 -1.70 -9.97
CA LEU A 345 6.04 -1.73 -10.91
C LEU A 345 6.11 -0.47 -11.77
N TYR A 346 4.96 0.01 -12.27
CA TYR A 346 4.89 1.26 -13.03
C TYR A 346 5.30 2.48 -12.20
N ALA A 347 4.73 2.64 -11.00
CA ALA A 347 5.07 3.72 -10.08
C ALA A 347 6.57 3.73 -9.73
N ALA A 348 7.15 2.56 -9.51
CA ALA A 348 8.60 2.42 -9.30
C ALA A 348 9.40 2.96 -10.50
N THR A 349 9.00 2.67 -11.75
CA THR A 349 9.71 3.19 -12.94
C THR A 349 9.67 4.73 -13.07
N LEU A 350 8.74 5.37 -12.36
CA LEU A 350 8.59 6.83 -12.33
C LEU A 350 9.35 7.50 -11.18
N ASN A 351 10.14 6.76 -10.38
CA ASN A 351 10.81 7.28 -9.18
C ASN A 351 9.86 7.81 -8.09
N ILE A 352 8.60 7.35 -8.10
CA ILE A 352 7.77 7.49 -6.91
C ILE A 352 8.49 6.74 -5.76
N THR A 353 8.52 7.31 -4.57
CA THR A 353 9.32 6.74 -3.46
C THR A 353 8.55 5.76 -2.59
N SER A 354 7.22 5.90 -2.55
CA SER A 354 6.32 4.91 -1.93
C SER A 354 4.88 5.14 -2.39
N VAL A 355 4.07 4.09 -2.27
CA VAL A 355 2.66 4.09 -2.63
C VAL A 355 1.86 3.50 -1.47
N GLN A 356 0.95 4.26 -0.89
CA GLN A 356 0.03 3.78 0.13
C GLN A 356 -1.36 3.61 -0.49
N MET A 357 -1.77 2.37 -0.75
CA MET A 357 -3.13 2.17 -1.28
C MET A 357 -4.16 2.38 -0.18
N HIS A 358 -5.14 3.22 -0.44
CA HIS A 358 -6.15 3.62 0.51
C HIS A 358 -7.10 2.46 0.85
N MET A 359 -7.37 2.30 2.14
CA MET A 359 -8.16 1.24 2.72
C MET A 359 -9.17 1.80 3.71
N THR A 360 -10.42 1.39 3.51
CA THR A 360 -11.49 1.50 4.49
C THR A 360 -12.03 0.10 4.77
N ASP A 361 -12.61 -0.15 5.95
CA ASP A 361 -13.10 -1.50 6.29
C ASP A 361 -14.26 -1.98 5.39
N ASN A 362 -14.97 -1.04 4.75
CA ASN A 362 -16.10 -1.27 3.86
C ASN A 362 -15.73 -1.28 2.37
N SER A 363 -14.50 -0.95 1.99
CA SER A 363 -14.11 -0.86 0.59
C SER A 363 -13.87 -2.23 -0.05
N ASN A 364 -14.37 -2.39 -1.27
CA ASN A 364 -14.06 -3.53 -2.14
C ASN A 364 -12.63 -3.47 -2.69
N ALA A 365 -11.97 -2.30 -2.62
CA ALA A 365 -10.59 -2.10 -3.03
C ALA A 365 -9.58 -2.27 -1.87
N SER A 366 -10.03 -2.54 -0.65
CA SER A 366 -9.15 -2.87 0.48
C SER A 366 -8.56 -4.26 0.35
N ALA A 367 -7.24 -4.41 0.58
CA ALA A 367 -6.51 -5.67 0.41
C ALA A 367 -7.08 -6.86 1.21
N TRP A 368 -7.79 -6.60 2.30
CA TRP A 368 -8.59 -7.58 3.03
C TRP A 368 -9.81 -6.89 3.65
N GLN A 369 -10.83 -7.69 3.97
CA GLN A 369 -11.92 -7.25 4.84
C GLN A 369 -11.54 -7.59 6.29
N PRO A 370 -11.37 -6.59 7.18
CA PRO A 370 -10.81 -6.82 8.50
C PRO A 370 -11.83 -7.37 9.52
N LEU A 371 -13.12 -7.14 9.29
CA LEU A 371 -14.20 -7.52 10.21
C LEU A 371 -15.38 -8.13 9.46
N GLU A 372 -16.35 -8.69 10.19
CA GLU A 372 -17.56 -9.20 9.58
C GLU A 372 -18.41 -8.06 9.01
N MET A 373 -18.58 -8.04 7.69
CA MET A 373 -19.35 -7.05 6.95
C MET A 373 -19.96 -7.70 5.72
N TYR A 374 -21.11 -7.17 5.27
CA TYR A 374 -21.84 -7.69 4.11
C TYR A 374 -22.13 -9.19 4.21
N ASN A 375 -22.40 -9.69 5.42
CA ASN A 375 -22.59 -11.10 5.75
C ASN A 375 -21.41 -12.01 5.35
N ARG A 376 -20.20 -11.46 5.31
CA ARG A 376 -18.95 -12.18 5.07
C ARG A 376 -18.03 -12.05 6.27
N GLN A 377 -17.47 -13.18 6.72
CA GLN A 377 -16.40 -13.20 7.72
C GLN A 377 -15.14 -12.51 7.18
N PRO A 378 -14.21 -12.05 8.04
CA PRO A 378 -12.93 -11.48 7.61
C PRO A 378 -12.19 -12.40 6.64
N PHE A 379 -11.62 -11.82 5.57
CA PHE A 379 -10.92 -12.57 4.53
C PHE A 379 -9.96 -11.69 3.74
N VAL A 380 -8.93 -12.29 3.16
CA VAL A 380 -8.01 -11.64 2.23
C VAL A 380 -8.62 -11.53 0.84
N ARG A 381 -8.40 -10.41 0.14
CA ARG A 381 -8.87 -10.21 -1.25
C ARG A 381 -7.77 -10.53 -2.27
N PRO A 382 -8.13 -10.81 -3.53
CA PRO A 382 -7.15 -11.04 -4.59
C PRO A 382 -6.08 -9.95 -4.72
N LEU A 383 -6.43 -8.67 -4.54
CA LEU A 383 -5.48 -7.57 -4.70
C LEU A 383 -4.28 -7.61 -3.73
N TYR A 384 -4.41 -8.23 -2.56
CA TYR A 384 -3.29 -8.47 -1.64
C TYR A 384 -2.18 -9.31 -2.29
N TYR A 385 -2.53 -10.21 -3.21
CA TYR A 385 -1.53 -11.02 -3.91
C TYR A 385 -0.69 -10.20 -4.88
N GLY A 386 -1.16 -9.02 -5.31
CA GLY A 386 -0.35 -8.04 -6.04
C GLY A 386 0.78 -7.45 -5.18
N TYR A 387 0.50 -7.19 -3.89
CA TYR A 387 1.53 -6.80 -2.91
C TYR A 387 2.52 -7.93 -2.70
N ALA A 388 2.04 -9.14 -2.39
CA ALA A 388 2.90 -10.28 -2.14
C ALA A 388 3.81 -10.59 -3.34
N ALA A 389 3.29 -10.42 -4.56
CA ALA A 389 4.09 -10.57 -5.78
C ALA A 389 5.17 -9.50 -5.90
N PHE A 390 4.81 -8.23 -5.75
CA PHE A 390 5.76 -7.12 -5.79
C PHE A 390 6.86 -7.27 -4.73
N ASP A 391 6.48 -7.52 -3.48
CA ASP A 391 7.39 -7.63 -2.34
C ASP A 391 8.37 -8.81 -2.47
N GLN A 392 7.92 -9.97 -2.95
CA GLN A 392 8.82 -11.09 -3.22
C GLN A 392 9.74 -10.85 -4.43
N ILE A 393 9.28 -10.10 -5.45
CA ILE A 393 10.07 -9.74 -6.62
C ILE A 393 11.20 -8.78 -6.22
N ILE A 394 10.91 -7.76 -5.40
CA ILE A 394 11.94 -6.82 -4.97
C ILE A 394 12.86 -7.42 -3.90
N GLY A 395 12.31 -8.29 -3.04
CA GLY A 395 13.04 -9.01 -2.00
C GLY A 395 13.71 -8.09 -0.97
N PRO A 396 14.57 -8.65 -0.09
CA PRO A 396 15.11 -7.91 1.05
C PRO A 396 16.41 -7.17 0.77
N SER A 397 16.90 -7.17 -0.48
CA SER A 397 18.27 -6.76 -0.78
C SER A 397 18.53 -5.26 -0.60
N CYS A 398 17.50 -4.41 -0.68
CA CYS A 398 17.64 -2.94 -0.76
C CYS A 398 18.50 -2.43 -1.92
N THR A 399 18.82 -3.29 -2.89
CA THR A 399 19.58 -2.96 -4.11
C THR A 399 18.74 -3.07 -5.38
N THR A 400 17.42 -3.24 -5.21
CA THR A 400 16.50 -3.50 -6.31
C THR A 400 16.18 -2.23 -7.06
N GLN A 401 16.24 -2.30 -8.39
CA GLN A 401 15.81 -1.24 -9.31
C GLN A 401 14.90 -1.83 -10.39
N VAL A 402 13.92 -1.05 -10.84
CA VAL A 402 12.91 -1.46 -11.81
C VAL A 402 13.05 -0.62 -13.08
N ALA A 403 13.01 -1.26 -14.24
CA ALA A 403 12.94 -0.58 -15.53
C ALA A 403 11.77 -1.10 -16.36
N PRO A 404 11.07 -0.23 -17.11
CA PRO A 404 10.12 -0.69 -18.10
C PRO A 404 10.88 -1.51 -19.15
N LEU A 405 10.29 -2.62 -19.58
CA LEU A 405 10.86 -3.46 -20.62
C LEU A 405 10.03 -3.28 -21.89
N ASP A 406 10.69 -2.94 -22.99
CA ASP A 406 10.03 -2.77 -24.28
C ASP A 406 9.40 -4.09 -24.74
N LEU A 407 8.12 -4.01 -25.07
CA LEU A 407 7.30 -5.11 -25.56
C LEU A 407 7.54 -5.36 -27.05
N GLY A 408 8.00 -4.36 -27.79
CA GLY A 408 7.96 -4.37 -29.24
C GLY A 408 6.52 -4.53 -29.79
N PRO A 409 6.36 -4.99 -31.05
CA PRO A 409 5.05 -5.24 -31.64
C PRO A 409 4.27 -6.32 -30.88
N GLN A 410 3.02 -6.01 -30.54
CA GLN A 410 2.13 -6.91 -29.80
C GLN A 410 1.17 -7.64 -30.76
N PRO A 411 0.78 -8.89 -30.46
CA PRO A 411 -0.27 -9.58 -31.23
C PRO A 411 -1.63 -8.88 -31.13
N ASP A 412 -2.47 -9.10 -32.14
CA ASP A 412 -3.80 -8.48 -32.19
C ASP A 412 -4.64 -8.78 -30.95
N GLY A 413 -5.22 -7.72 -30.39
CA GLY A 413 -6.07 -7.77 -29.20
C GLY A 413 -5.33 -7.84 -27.86
N TYR A 414 -4.00 -7.87 -27.86
CA TYR A 414 -3.18 -7.74 -26.64
C TYR A 414 -2.71 -6.31 -26.35
N ASN A 415 -2.86 -5.40 -27.33
CA ASN A 415 -2.56 -3.98 -27.17
C ASN A 415 -3.21 -3.42 -25.90
N GLY A 416 -2.41 -2.71 -25.10
CA GLY A 416 -2.79 -2.12 -23.82
C GLY A 416 -2.85 -3.09 -22.63
N LYS A 417 -2.92 -4.40 -22.88
CA LYS A 417 -3.19 -5.43 -21.87
C LYS A 417 -1.94 -6.19 -21.42
N ILE A 418 -0.82 -6.03 -22.10
CA ILE A 418 0.46 -6.60 -21.69
C ILE A 418 1.37 -5.52 -21.11
N LYS A 419 2.01 -5.82 -19.99
CA LYS A 419 3.01 -4.96 -19.34
C LYS A 419 4.22 -5.80 -18.97
N THR A 420 5.41 -5.26 -19.21
CA THR A 420 6.67 -5.95 -18.92
C THR A 420 7.67 -5.05 -18.23
N TYR A 421 8.41 -5.65 -17.30
CA TYR A 421 9.40 -4.97 -16.49
C TYR A 421 10.66 -5.83 -16.38
N SER A 422 11.81 -5.17 -16.30
CA SER A 422 13.08 -5.80 -15.95
C SER A 422 13.53 -5.30 -14.59
N ILE A 423 13.86 -6.23 -13.70
CA ILE A 423 14.22 -5.99 -12.31
C ILE A 423 15.69 -6.31 -12.15
N TYR A 424 16.42 -5.39 -11.55
CA TYR A 424 17.86 -5.51 -11.34
C TYR A 424 18.15 -5.55 -9.85
N GLN A 425 19.07 -6.42 -9.44
CA GLN A 425 19.65 -6.41 -8.10
C GLN A 425 21.13 -6.09 -8.22
N ALA A 426 21.60 -5.09 -7.48
CA ALA A 426 22.96 -4.55 -7.59
C ALA A 426 23.38 -4.26 -9.05
N GLY A 427 22.45 -3.73 -9.85
CA GLY A 427 22.67 -3.38 -11.25
C GLY A 427 22.76 -4.56 -12.24
N GLN A 428 22.49 -5.80 -11.81
CA GLN A 428 22.45 -7.00 -12.66
C GLN A 428 21.02 -7.50 -12.83
N LEU A 429 20.67 -7.99 -14.02
CA LEU A 429 19.34 -8.54 -14.30
C LEU A 429 19.04 -9.71 -13.36
N ALA A 430 17.97 -9.58 -12.57
CA ALA A 430 17.50 -10.59 -11.65
C ALA A 430 16.18 -11.22 -12.12
N THR A 431 15.22 -10.38 -12.53
CA THR A 431 13.85 -10.85 -12.87
C THR A 431 13.33 -10.16 -14.11
N VAL A 432 12.61 -10.90 -14.96
CA VAL A 432 11.71 -10.33 -15.98
C VAL A 432 10.28 -10.59 -15.54
N VAL A 433 9.47 -9.54 -15.44
CA VAL A 433 8.04 -9.64 -15.10
C VAL A 433 7.21 -9.42 -16.36
N ILE A 434 6.23 -10.29 -16.58
CA ILE A 434 5.27 -10.24 -17.68
C ILE A 434 3.87 -10.32 -17.08
N ILE A 435 3.04 -9.30 -17.33
CA ILE A 435 1.64 -9.26 -16.89
C ILE A 435 0.76 -9.37 -18.13
N ASN A 436 -0.05 -10.43 -18.21
CA ASN A 436 -1.05 -10.61 -19.25
C ASN A 436 -2.46 -10.33 -18.69
N ALA A 437 -2.89 -9.08 -18.81
CA ALA A 437 -4.23 -8.64 -18.45
C ALA A 437 -5.24 -8.81 -19.60
N ARG A 438 -4.97 -9.68 -20.59
CA ARG A 438 -6.04 -10.10 -21.50
C ARG A 438 -7.09 -10.85 -20.67
N MET A 439 -8.30 -10.32 -20.62
CA MET A 439 -9.35 -10.83 -19.76
C MET A 439 -9.77 -12.24 -20.19
N ALA A 440 -9.68 -13.18 -19.25
CA ALA A 440 -10.23 -14.52 -19.33
C ALA A 440 -10.96 -14.84 -18.03
N ASN A 441 -12.27 -15.08 -18.10
CA ASN A 441 -13.14 -15.29 -16.94
C ASN A 441 -13.14 -16.75 -16.47
N VAL A 442 -13.59 -16.96 -15.23
CA VAL A 442 -13.73 -18.29 -14.61
C VAL A 442 -14.54 -19.23 -15.51
N THR A 443 -15.61 -18.74 -16.12
CA THR A 443 -16.55 -19.51 -16.96
C THR A 443 -15.94 -20.00 -18.28
N GLN A 444 -14.81 -19.47 -18.72
CA GLN A 444 -14.16 -19.88 -19.96
C GLN A 444 -13.30 -21.13 -19.74
N THR A 445 -13.52 -22.14 -20.58
CA THR A 445 -12.84 -23.45 -20.51
C THR A 445 -11.55 -23.49 -21.32
N ASP A 446 -11.46 -22.75 -22.42
CA ASP A 446 -10.25 -22.60 -23.25
C ASP A 446 -9.64 -21.21 -23.02
N LYS A 447 -8.73 -21.13 -22.05
CA LYS A 447 -8.00 -19.91 -21.70
C LYS A 447 -6.69 -19.90 -22.46
N LYS A 448 -6.57 -19.00 -23.42
CA LYS A 448 -5.40 -18.89 -24.29
C LYS A 448 -4.16 -18.45 -23.54
N SER A 449 -3.00 -18.55 -24.18
CA SER A 449 -1.73 -18.09 -23.64
C SER A 449 -0.94 -17.31 -24.67
N LEU A 450 -0.18 -16.35 -24.17
CA LEU A 450 0.85 -15.66 -24.93
C LEU A 450 2.17 -16.45 -24.82
N SER A 451 2.77 -16.78 -25.95
CA SER A 451 4.12 -17.34 -26.00
C SER A 451 5.12 -16.19 -26.03
N VAL A 452 6.03 -16.14 -25.06
CA VAL A 452 6.99 -15.06 -24.90
C VAL A 452 8.40 -15.62 -25.01
N THR A 453 9.14 -15.18 -26.02
CA THR A 453 10.56 -15.48 -26.17
C THR A 453 11.38 -14.36 -25.56
N ILE A 454 12.20 -14.69 -24.57
CA ILE A 454 13.08 -13.76 -23.87
C ILE A 454 14.50 -14.03 -24.36
N THR A 455 15.13 -13.04 -24.97
CA THR A 455 16.58 -13.09 -25.27
C THR A 455 17.33 -12.61 -24.03
N LEU A 456 17.88 -13.55 -23.28
CA LEU A 456 18.64 -13.29 -22.06
C LEU A 456 20.12 -13.05 -22.38
N PRO A 457 20.88 -12.43 -21.45
CA PRO A 457 22.33 -12.29 -21.58
C PRO A 457 23.01 -13.64 -21.87
N SER A 458 24.00 -13.65 -22.77
CA SER A 458 24.70 -14.88 -23.18
C SER A 458 25.38 -15.62 -22.03
N SER A 459 25.70 -14.92 -20.94
CA SER A 459 26.20 -15.52 -19.69
C SER A 459 25.21 -16.49 -19.04
N LEU A 460 23.91 -16.39 -19.35
CA LEU A 460 22.85 -17.28 -18.86
C LEU A 460 22.58 -18.47 -19.79
N ALA A 461 23.22 -18.56 -20.96
CA ALA A 461 23.02 -19.68 -21.88
C ALA A 461 23.33 -21.02 -21.18
N GLY A 462 22.41 -21.98 -21.29
CA GLY A 462 22.52 -23.28 -20.65
C GLY A 462 22.15 -23.32 -19.15
N GLN A 463 21.82 -22.18 -18.54
CA GLN A 463 21.31 -22.10 -17.16
C GLN A 463 19.79 -22.26 -17.12
N ASP A 464 19.25 -22.65 -15.97
CA ASP A 464 17.80 -22.65 -15.72
C ASP A 464 17.37 -21.30 -15.14
N VAL A 465 16.25 -20.77 -15.64
CA VAL A 465 15.51 -19.68 -15.00
C VAL A 465 14.27 -20.25 -14.32
N HIS A 466 13.85 -19.61 -13.21
CA HIS A 466 12.76 -20.08 -12.36
C HIS A 466 11.50 -19.23 -12.58
N LEU A 467 10.34 -19.88 -12.58
CA LEU A 467 9.07 -19.27 -12.92
C LEU A 467 8.16 -19.18 -11.69
N ALA A 468 7.72 -17.97 -11.36
CA ALA A 468 6.70 -17.72 -10.35
C ALA A 468 5.46 -17.08 -10.98
N TYR A 469 4.29 -17.69 -10.73
CA TYR A 469 3.02 -17.27 -11.33
C TYR A 469 2.13 -16.58 -10.30
N LEU A 470 1.52 -15.47 -10.70
CA LEU A 470 0.35 -14.87 -10.06
C LEU A 470 -0.86 -15.29 -10.87
N SER A 471 -1.69 -16.17 -10.31
CA SER A 471 -2.77 -16.81 -11.06
C SER A 471 -4.03 -17.04 -10.23
N ASN A 472 -5.12 -17.24 -10.96
CA ASN A 472 -6.43 -17.65 -10.48
C ASN A 472 -7.18 -18.34 -11.64
N ASP A 473 -8.37 -18.89 -11.41
CA ASP A 473 -9.22 -19.46 -12.44
C ASP A 473 -9.65 -18.42 -13.48
N GLY A 474 -9.81 -17.14 -13.15
CA GLY A 474 -10.11 -16.09 -14.13
C GLY A 474 -10.03 -14.68 -13.57
N ALA A 475 -10.11 -13.67 -14.44
CA ALA A 475 -10.04 -12.26 -14.08
C ALA A 475 -11.14 -11.84 -13.08
N ASP A 476 -12.33 -12.41 -13.20
CA ASP A 476 -13.51 -12.13 -12.38
C ASP A 476 -13.56 -12.94 -11.07
N ALA A 477 -12.58 -13.81 -10.81
CA ALA A 477 -12.52 -14.60 -9.59
C ALA A 477 -12.29 -13.70 -8.36
N THR A 478 -13.01 -13.96 -7.27
CA THR A 478 -12.93 -13.19 -6.01
C THR A 478 -12.19 -13.93 -4.89
N ALA A 479 -11.79 -15.18 -5.14
CA ALA A 479 -11.10 -16.08 -4.23
C ALA A 479 -10.26 -17.09 -5.03
N GLY A 480 -9.40 -17.85 -4.37
CA GLY A 480 -8.54 -18.87 -4.99
C GLY A 480 -7.28 -18.31 -5.67
N THR A 481 -6.86 -17.10 -5.30
CA THR A 481 -5.65 -16.51 -5.88
C THR A 481 -4.42 -17.20 -5.31
N VAL A 482 -3.40 -17.41 -6.13
CA VAL A 482 -2.11 -17.97 -5.72
C VAL A 482 -0.99 -17.14 -6.33
N TRP A 483 0.04 -16.87 -5.52
CA TRP A 483 1.30 -16.29 -5.99
C TRP A 483 2.45 -17.23 -5.63
N ASN A 484 3.28 -17.62 -6.61
CA ASN A 484 4.48 -18.43 -6.37
C ASN A 484 4.16 -19.72 -5.56
N GLY A 485 2.99 -20.32 -5.83
CA GLY A 485 2.50 -21.51 -5.12
C GLY A 485 2.02 -21.25 -3.68
N ILE A 486 1.88 -20.00 -3.27
CA ILE A 486 1.43 -19.58 -1.93
C ILE A 486 0.01 -19.02 -1.97
N SER A 487 -0.82 -19.49 -1.04
CA SER A 487 -2.14 -18.93 -0.74
C SER A 487 -2.16 -18.30 0.65
N TYR A 488 -2.89 -17.20 0.80
CA TYR A 488 -3.13 -16.53 2.08
C TYR A 488 -4.57 -16.73 2.57
N GLU A 489 -5.41 -17.38 1.77
CA GLU A 489 -6.81 -17.71 2.10
C GLU A 489 -7.04 -19.20 2.36
N ALA A 490 -5.97 -20.01 2.39
CA ALA A 490 -6.05 -21.42 2.71
C ALA A 490 -6.78 -21.65 4.05
N GLN A 491 -7.59 -22.70 4.13
CA GLN A 491 -8.43 -22.96 5.29
C GLN A 491 -7.61 -23.00 6.59
N GLY A 492 -7.97 -22.16 7.56
CA GLY A 492 -7.28 -22.06 8.85
C GLY A 492 -5.96 -21.28 8.82
N SER A 493 -5.54 -20.72 7.67
CA SER A 493 -4.34 -19.88 7.59
C SER A 493 -4.50 -18.55 8.34
N ASN A 494 -5.73 -18.01 8.36
CA ASN A 494 -6.04 -16.69 8.88
C ASN A 494 -5.07 -15.60 8.34
N GLY A 495 -4.81 -15.62 7.03
CA GLY A 495 -3.89 -14.70 6.37
C GLY A 495 -2.43 -15.13 6.35
N ARG A 496 -2.04 -16.24 6.99
CA ARG A 496 -0.64 -16.72 6.94
C ARG A 496 -0.30 -17.32 5.58
N ALA A 497 0.92 -17.06 5.10
CA ALA A 497 1.47 -17.70 3.90
C ALA A 497 1.40 -19.24 4.01
N THR A 498 0.65 -19.88 3.11
CA THR A 498 0.48 -21.33 3.06
C THR A 498 0.89 -21.84 1.69
N VAL A 499 1.92 -22.68 1.62
CA VAL A 499 2.37 -23.30 0.37
C VAL A 499 1.36 -24.35 -0.07
N VAL A 500 0.70 -24.10 -1.21
CA VAL A 500 -0.28 -24.99 -1.84
C VAL A 500 0.29 -25.70 -3.08
N ASP A 501 1.36 -25.15 -3.67
CA ASP A 501 2.18 -25.79 -4.70
C ASP A 501 3.65 -25.49 -4.41
N ASN A 502 4.48 -26.53 -4.25
CA ASN A 502 5.92 -26.38 -3.99
C ASN A 502 6.77 -26.80 -5.21
N SER A 503 6.19 -26.88 -6.40
CA SER A 503 6.94 -27.19 -7.63
C SER A 503 7.94 -26.08 -7.96
N ASP A 504 9.16 -26.48 -8.35
CA ASP A 504 10.10 -25.54 -8.96
C ASP A 504 9.90 -25.59 -10.47
N ARG A 505 9.23 -24.58 -11.02
CA ARG A 505 8.98 -24.51 -12.46
C ARG A 505 10.14 -23.79 -13.10
N THR A 506 10.82 -24.42 -14.04
CA THR A 506 12.00 -23.85 -14.70
C THR A 506 11.92 -23.92 -16.22
N VAL A 507 12.64 -23.01 -16.89
CA VAL A 507 12.96 -23.09 -18.32
C VAL A 507 14.47 -23.03 -18.50
N ARG A 508 15.01 -23.92 -19.33
CA ARG A 508 16.41 -23.89 -19.73
C ARG A 508 16.63 -22.80 -20.78
N VAL A 509 17.59 -21.91 -20.55
CA VAL A 509 18.04 -20.94 -21.56
C VAL A 509 18.80 -21.69 -22.65
N GLY A 510 18.38 -21.51 -23.90
CA GLY A 510 19.01 -22.08 -25.09
C GLY A 510 20.45 -21.63 -25.29
N SER A 511 21.19 -22.36 -26.12
CA SER A 511 22.56 -21.98 -26.50
C SER A 511 22.62 -20.68 -27.30
N ASP A 512 21.50 -20.26 -27.90
CA ASP A 512 21.30 -18.97 -28.56
C ASP A 512 20.93 -17.84 -27.58
N GLY A 513 20.88 -18.13 -26.27
CA GLY A 513 20.52 -17.17 -25.22
C GLY A 513 19.03 -16.96 -25.06
N THR A 514 18.17 -17.73 -25.73
CA THR A 514 16.71 -17.53 -25.66
C THR A 514 16.03 -18.49 -24.68
N ALA A 515 14.97 -18.03 -24.03
CA ALA A 515 14.05 -18.87 -23.24
C ALA A 515 12.61 -18.54 -23.66
N THR A 516 11.79 -19.57 -23.90
CA THR A 516 10.37 -19.39 -24.23
C THR A 516 9.50 -19.80 -23.06
N VAL A 517 8.60 -18.90 -22.66
CA VAL A 517 7.63 -19.10 -21.57
C VAL A 517 6.22 -18.85 -22.07
N ASN A 518 5.23 -19.43 -21.41
CA ASN A 518 3.82 -19.17 -21.68
C ASN A 518 3.21 -18.41 -20.51
N VAL A 519 2.43 -17.38 -20.82
CA VAL A 519 1.65 -16.61 -19.85
C VAL A 519 0.20 -16.64 -20.27
N ARG A 520 -0.65 -17.29 -19.47
CA ARG A 520 -2.08 -17.42 -19.77
C ARG A 520 -2.74 -16.04 -19.78
N ASP A 521 -3.82 -15.89 -20.54
CA ASP A 521 -4.72 -14.76 -20.37
C ASP A 521 -5.17 -14.68 -18.90
N SER A 522 -5.14 -13.47 -18.34
CA SER A 522 -5.36 -13.20 -16.91
C SER A 522 -4.40 -14.00 -16.03
N GLU A 523 -3.10 -13.70 -16.17
CA GLU A 523 -2.00 -14.26 -15.38
C GLU A 523 -0.81 -13.29 -15.41
N ALA A 524 0.03 -13.33 -14.38
CA ALA A 524 1.34 -12.70 -14.41
C ALA A 524 2.44 -13.73 -14.10
N LEU A 525 3.61 -13.52 -14.69
CA LEU A 525 4.77 -14.39 -14.57
C LEU A 525 6.01 -13.55 -14.22
N ALA A 526 6.74 -13.97 -13.20
CA ALA A 526 8.11 -13.56 -12.94
C ALA A 526 9.07 -14.67 -13.35
N VAL A 527 10.01 -14.33 -14.24
CA VAL A 527 11.11 -15.20 -14.70
C VAL A 527 12.37 -14.74 -13.98
N ASN A 528 12.80 -15.50 -12.97
CA ASN A 528 13.90 -15.16 -12.08
C ASN A 528 15.17 -15.93 -12.42
N VAL A 529 16.31 -15.26 -12.36
CA VAL A 529 17.62 -15.84 -12.61
C VAL A 529 18.16 -16.50 -11.33
N GLY A 530 18.74 -17.70 -11.47
CA GLY A 530 19.51 -18.37 -10.43
C GLY A 530 18.71 -19.19 -9.40
N GLY A 531 17.57 -18.68 -8.91
CA GLY A 531 16.76 -19.38 -7.91
C GLY A 531 15.29 -18.98 -7.95
N ARG A 532 14.48 -19.49 -7.02
CA ARG A 532 13.07 -19.08 -6.91
C ARG A 532 12.97 -17.61 -6.49
N VAL A 533 11.92 -16.94 -6.94
CA VAL A 533 11.59 -15.57 -6.50
C VAL A 533 11.46 -15.54 -4.96
N GLY A 534 12.00 -14.49 -4.34
CA GLY A 534 11.95 -14.29 -2.88
C GLY A 534 13.08 -14.96 -2.07
N GLN A 535 14.11 -15.54 -2.70
CA GLN A 535 15.24 -16.19 -1.99
C GLN A 535 16.45 -15.28 -1.71
N GLY A 536 16.31 -13.96 -1.90
CA GLY A 536 17.39 -12.99 -1.68
C GLY A 536 17.79 -12.82 -0.21
N GLN A 537 18.95 -12.21 0.01
CA GLN A 537 19.44 -11.83 1.35
C GLN A 537 19.58 -10.30 1.43
N PRO A 538 19.40 -9.70 2.62
CA PRO A 538 19.56 -8.27 2.79
C PRO A 538 21.01 -7.82 2.61
N ASP A 539 21.23 -6.77 1.83
CA ASP A 539 22.50 -6.06 1.80
C ASP A 539 22.50 -5.00 2.91
N LYS A 540 23.30 -5.22 3.96
CA LYS A 540 23.32 -4.35 5.14
C LYS A 540 23.67 -2.90 4.80
N MET A 541 24.56 -2.68 3.83
CA MET A 541 25.00 -1.33 3.47
C MET A 541 23.93 -0.61 2.66
N ALA A 542 23.34 -1.30 1.68
CA ALA A 542 22.26 -0.74 0.88
C ALA A 542 21.02 -0.46 1.73
N CYS A 543 20.64 -1.38 2.62
CA CYS A 543 19.51 -1.17 3.52
C CYS A 543 19.75 -0.03 4.52
N ALA A 544 20.96 0.10 5.06
CA ALA A 544 21.32 1.24 5.90
C ALA A 544 21.25 2.57 5.11
N ALA A 545 21.68 2.58 3.85
CA ALA A 545 21.60 3.76 2.99
C ALA A 545 20.15 4.18 2.68
N ILE A 546 19.26 3.22 2.39
CA ILE A 546 17.82 3.50 2.23
C ILE A 546 17.22 4.02 3.54
N ALA A 547 17.48 3.34 4.67
CA ALA A 547 16.92 3.73 5.96
C ALA A 547 17.34 5.13 6.42
N ALA A 548 18.49 5.62 5.94
CA ALA A 548 19.03 6.96 6.20
C ALA A 548 18.41 8.07 5.33
N ARG A 549 17.62 7.73 4.29
CA ARG A 549 16.96 8.73 3.42
C ARG A 549 15.88 9.53 4.16
N SER A 550 15.26 8.95 5.18
CA SER A 550 14.21 9.60 5.98
C SER A 550 14.63 9.70 7.45
N GLN A 551 14.48 10.90 8.00
CA GLN A 551 14.50 11.08 9.44
C GLN A 551 13.23 10.45 10.04
N ALA A 552 13.31 9.96 11.27
CA ALA A 552 12.14 9.41 11.94
C ALA A 552 12.28 9.38 13.45
N ILE A 553 11.14 9.28 14.11
CA ILE A 553 11.00 9.07 15.55
C ILE A 553 10.57 7.62 15.78
N GLY A 554 11.16 6.97 16.77
CA GLY A 554 10.84 5.59 17.12
C GLY A 554 12.07 4.69 17.01
N PRO A 555 11.87 3.37 16.89
CA PRO A 555 12.96 2.44 16.94
C PRO A 555 13.84 2.54 15.69
N THR A 556 15.16 2.49 15.90
CA THR A 556 16.09 2.19 14.81
C THR A 556 16.07 0.69 14.57
N PRO A 557 15.91 0.22 13.32
CA PRO A 557 15.97 -1.20 13.04
C PRO A 557 17.29 -1.76 13.54
N VAL A 558 17.24 -2.74 14.45
CA VAL A 558 18.41 -3.58 14.73
C VAL A 558 18.64 -4.34 13.44
N THR A 559 19.67 -3.96 12.67
CA THR A 559 20.19 -4.86 11.64
C THR A 559 20.54 -6.14 12.37
N SER A 560 19.77 -7.20 12.16
CA SER A 560 19.96 -8.48 12.86
C SER A 560 21.33 -9.03 12.48
N GLY A 561 22.32 -8.73 13.33
CA GLY A 561 23.52 -9.50 13.45
C GLY A 561 23.11 -10.85 14.00
N VAL A 562 23.12 -11.88 13.15
CA VAL A 562 23.50 -13.19 13.65
C VAL A 562 24.96 -13.04 14.09
N GLU A 563 25.16 -12.67 15.35
CA GLU A 563 26.42 -12.94 16.02
C GLU A 563 26.52 -14.46 16.12
N GLU A 564 27.35 -15.04 15.25
CA GLU A 564 27.99 -16.33 15.54
C GLU A 564 28.80 -16.16 16.82
N SER A 565 28.14 -16.35 17.97
CA SER A 565 28.83 -16.68 19.20
C SER A 565 29.33 -18.11 19.07
N GLY A 566 30.52 -18.25 18.51
CA GLY A 566 31.31 -19.46 18.64
C GLY A 566 31.54 -19.76 20.13
N SER A 567 30.86 -20.78 20.64
CA SER A 567 31.31 -21.49 21.83
C SER A 567 31.34 -22.99 21.53
N SER A 568 32.56 -23.47 21.27
CA SER A 568 32.89 -24.88 21.36
C SER A 568 32.99 -25.27 22.83
N SER A 569 32.13 -26.18 23.30
CA SER A 569 32.48 -27.30 24.20
C SER A 569 31.23 -28.01 24.72
N GLY A 570 31.21 -29.34 24.66
CA GLY A 570 30.44 -30.14 25.62
C GLY A 570 29.59 -31.27 25.05
N THR A 571 30.24 -32.38 24.74
CA THR A 571 29.65 -33.71 24.52
C THR A 571 28.75 -34.22 25.66
N GLY A 572 27.65 -34.87 25.30
CA GLY A 572 27.19 -36.14 25.91
C GLY A 572 25.99 -36.09 26.86
N GLY A 573 24.94 -36.86 26.55
CA GLY A 573 23.95 -37.28 27.55
C GLY A 573 22.55 -37.61 27.02
N SER A 574 22.28 -38.89 26.79
CA SER A 574 20.98 -39.47 26.42
C SER A 574 19.85 -39.29 27.43
N ALA A 575 18.62 -39.27 26.89
CA ALA A 575 17.36 -39.86 27.39
C ALA A 575 16.76 -39.34 28.70
N THR A 576 15.49 -38.93 28.66
CA THR A 576 14.32 -39.79 28.96
C THR A 576 13.00 -39.00 28.94
N ALA A 577 11.96 -39.69 28.47
CA ALA A 577 10.58 -39.29 28.61
C ALA A 577 10.12 -39.37 30.07
N SER A 578 9.21 -38.48 30.47
CA SER A 578 8.24 -38.82 31.51
C SER A 578 6.87 -38.20 31.21
N GLN A 579 5.88 -39.08 31.11
CA GLN A 579 4.47 -38.78 31.23
C GLN A 579 4.16 -38.35 32.66
N GLY A 580 3.28 -37.37 32.83
CA GLY A 580 2.72 -36.96 34.10
C GLY A 580 1.25 -36.55 33.93
N THR A 581 0.37 -37.44 34.35
CA THR A 581 -1.09 -37.44 34.26
C THR A 581 -1.83 -36.25 34.92
N SER A 582 -2.93 -35.87 34.26
CA SER A 582 -4.20 -35.30 34.73
C SER A 582 -4.46 -35.19 36.24
N ARG A 583 -5.01 -34.04 36.66
CA ARG A 583 -6.07 -33.96 37.67
C ARG A 583 -7.11 -32.91 37.29
N SER A 584 -8.36 -33.35 37.26
CA SER A 584 -9.55 -32.51 37.15
C SER A 584 -9.81 -31.76 38.46
N GLY A 585 -10.30 -30.53 38.33
CA GLY A 585 -10.78 -29.71 39.43
C GLY A 585 -11.91 -28.84 38.91
N ASN A 586 -13.11 -29.41 38.93
CA ASN A 586 -14.36 -28.73 38.62
C ASN A 586 -14.74 -27.89 39.84
N ASN A 587 -14.93 -26.57 39.68
CA ASN A 587 -15.76 -25.77 40.58
C ASN A 587 -16.31 -24.58 39.79
N GLY A 588 -17.61 -24.63 39.52
CA GLY A 588 -18.37 -23.54 38.97
C GLY A 588 -18.61 -22.43 39.99
N ALA A 589 -18.59 -21.20 39.51
CA ALA A 589 -19.28 -20.10 40.13
C ALA A 589 -19.93 -19.29 39.01
N ALA A 590 -21.26 -19.31 39.03
CA ALA A 590 -22.11 -18.51 38.17
C ALA A 590 -21.97 -17.03 38.52
N SER A 591 -21.86 -16.16 37.53
CA SER A 591 -22.15 -14.74 37.68
C SER A 591 -22.93 -14.22 36.48
N ALA A 592 -24.23 -14.12 36.73
CA ALA A 592 -25.27 -13.35 36.09
C ALA A 592 -24.85 -12.35 34.99
N SER A 593 -25.45 -12.54 33.82
CA SER A 593 -25.68 -11.50 32.82
C SER A 593 -26.60 -10.41 33.40
N PRO A 594 -26.29 -9.11 33.25
CA PRO A 594 -27.29 -8.07 33.34
C PRO A 594 -27.91 -7.89 31.96
N THR A 595 -29.15 -8.37 31.83
CA THR A 595 -30.12 -7.89 30.84
C THR A 595 -30.41 -6.42 31.13
N GLY A 596 -29.76 -5.51 30.40
CA GLY A 596 -30.11 -4.10 30.33
C GLY A 596 -30.72 -3.79 28.97
N MET A 597 -32.04 -3.88 28.87
CA MET A 597 -32.80 -3.30 27.77
C MET A 597 -32.66 -1.78 27.83
N GLY A 598 -31.95 -1.21 26.85
CA GLY A 598 -31.81 0.23 26.67
C GLY A 598 -31.40 0.54 25.24
N GLY A 599 -32.38 0.95 24.43
CA GLY A 599 -32.23 1.69 23.17
C GLY A 599 -31.15 1.22 22.20
N ARG A 600 -31.40 0.15 21.44
CA ARG A 600 -30.76 -0.01 20.13
C ARG A 600 -31.33 1.05 19.19
N VAL A 601 -30.70 2.23 19.15
CA VAL A 601 -30.79 3.09 17.98
C VAL A 601 -29.85 2.49 16.95
N SER A 602 -30.44 2.02 15.85
CA SER A 602 -29.74 1.61 14.65
C SER A 602 -28.79 2.74 14.26
N VAL A 603 -27.48 2.49 14.33
CA VAL A 603 -26.50 3.33 13.63
C VAL A 603 -26.67 2.99 12.16
N GLU A 604 -27.54 3.73 11.48
CA GLU A 604 -27.55 3.73 10.03
C GLU A 604 -26.19 4.23 9.55
N VAL A 605 -25.57 3.41 8.71
CA VAL A 605 -24.32 3.67 8.02
C VAL A 605 -24.54 4.85 7.09
N LEU A 606 -24.31 6.06 7.57
CA LEU A 606 -24.15 7.27 6.76
C LEU A 606 -22.65 7.53 6.56
N SER A 607 -21.96 6.58 5.94
CA SER A 607 -20.56 6.72 5.54
C SER A 607 -20.50 7.10 4.05
N VAL A 608 -19.80 8.19 3.73
CA VAL A 608 -19.26 8.54 2.40
C VAL A 608 -20.24 8.99 1.30
N LEU A 609 -21.55 8.67 1.39
CA LEU A 609 -22.53 9.10 0.38
C LEU A 609 -22.78 10.63 0.31
N GLY A 610 -22.47 11.37 1.39
CA GLY A 610 -22.73 12.81 1.47
C GLY A 610 -21.94 13.66 0.46
N ALA A 611 -20.74 13.24 0.07
CA ALA A 611 -19.93 13.96 -0.91
C ALA A 611 -20.34 13.64 -2.37
N ALA A 612 -20.79 12.41 -2.64
CA ALA A 612 -21.19 11.99 -3.99
C ALA A 612 -22.53 12.58 -4.44
N VAL A 613 -23.46 12.88 -3.53
CA VAL A 613 -24.80 13.38 -3.87
C VAL A 613 -24.83 14.88 -4.16
N LEU A 614 -23.88 15.67 -3.63
CA LEU A 614 -23.83 17.12 -3.87
C LEU A 614 -23.08 17.50 -5.16
N GLY A 615 -22.20 16.63 -5.68
CA GLY A 615 -21.52 16.86 -6.96
C GLY A 615 -22.44 16.81 -8.20
N THR A 616 -23.63 16.21 -8.08
CA THR A 616 -24.53 16.00 -9.23
C THR A 616 -25.43 17.21 -9.55
N VAL A 617 -25.52 18.22 -8.68
CA VAL A 617 -26.55 19.28 -8.81
C VAL A 617 -26.06 20.57 -9.52
N LEU A 618 -24.76 20.78 -9.74
CA LEU A 618 -24.25 22.07 -10.26
C LEU A 618 -23.44 22.03 -11.57
N LEU A 619 -23.24 20.87 -12.20
CA LEU A 619 -22.60 20.76 -13.53
C LEU A 619 -23.57 20.99 -14.72
N LEU A 620 -24.81 21.45 -14.46
CA LEU A 620 -25.82 21.73 -15.49
C LEU A 620 -25.97 23.22 -15.85
N ILE A 621 -25.06 24.10 -15.42
CA ILE A 621 -25.07 25.52 -15.80
C ILE A 621 -23.67 25.93 -16.25
N GLY A 622 -23.33 25.59 -17.49
CA GLY A 622 -22.05 25.95 -18.11
C GLY A 622 -21.69 25.06 -19.28
N SER A 623 -22.57 24.98 -20.28
CA SER A 623 -22.25 24.52 -21.64
C SER A 623 -22.66 25.60 -22.62
#